data_AF-A0A8J6VMJ1-F1
#
_entry.id   AF-A0A8J6VMJ1-F1
#
_cell.length_a   1.000
_cell.length_b   1.000
_cell.length_c   1.000
_cell.angle_alpha   90.00
_cell.angle_beta   90.00
_cell.angle_gamma   90.00
#
_symmetry.space_group_name_H-M   'P 1'
#
loop_
_entity.id
_entity.type
_entity.pdbx_description
1 polymer ?
#
loop_
_entity_poly.entity_id
_entity_poly.type
_entity_poly.pdbx_seq_one_letter_code
_entity_poly.pdbx_strand_id
1 'polypeptide(L)'
;MDLNKNKKVKGFGVKGNDAVGSGGSELDAIRATNAKKGFRGKDGKDSTEAQPETEAPAATPATVAGSDSAAPQPPNNNDINVSADGALTLTKEQLHALMDTQVNNKLRQVNDELNALRSRVENFDAEADAAKRKHDEELATLERQIEDQKRQKNQLSDIFTEFGYAVPGSDASAPQTAYIAPASMRGGMSKRDAVREFEKIREDRTQTKPQMVVNPETGEQSLHTDNRALRRFIRTHRETLRDGMEDLARKSGLLRGQTSDYTGSDAPTSFATIPPALQTYLSEITRSEHSSKFILWQFPNRSVANGIPPGQTILVPRVLHLEAGTSSADWQLDPSVAIVNDSQPLQGSGQPIVIRENGIGKTPASGPALMRPVAIPEFVMSTSLIQLENVLQQRLGYNYHLFEEISILEMWLATTAVAYNRNGDVATAAADVTAGSGGQLGVDFLGSLFAHMSMMKIPTYRDGCYGFAATPTQIAQLNKDLRINHQYLDRQGVEELTNMLFASTGNEDTSDRISGYVGKIAGFHLFQGNNFSTGIVGTPGVQSESLGGSAKTTRSGFAFGADSIGWSTAMPMQVRESNDNDYQRMRKFIWKSQEGWGPLDVDPASNPPTSNNQQLRVIEVRTADTKV
;
A
#
# COMPACT_ATOMS: atom_id res chain seq x y z
N MET A 1 3.87 57.50 -32.77
CA MET A 1 2.55 58.12 -32.93
C MET A 1 1.57 57.32 -32.11
N ASP A 2 1.07 57.94 -31.05
CA ASP A 2 0.07 57.37 -30.14
C ASP A 2 -1.30 57.20 -30.80
N LEU A 3 -2.12 56.31 -30.24
CA LEU A 3 -3.43 56.74 -29.71
C LEU A 3 -4.09 55.69 -28.81
N ASN A 4 -4.05 55.96 -27.51
CA ASN A 4 -4.94 55.41 -26.49
C ASN A 4 -6.42 55.61 -26.86
N LYS A 5 -7.28 54.62 -26.62
CA LYS A 5 -8.69 54.86 -26.21
C LYS A 5 -9.18 53.90 -25.14
N ASN A 6 -9.34 54.45 -23.93
CA ASN A 6 -10.07 53.87 -22.80
C ASN A 6 -11.54 53.59 -23.13
N LYS A 7 -12.13 52.59 -22.43
CA LYS A 7 -13.57 52.59 -22.13
C LYS A 7 -13.83 52.11 -20.70
N LYS A 8 -14.23 53.05 -19.83
CA LYS A 8 -14.71 52.78 -18.46
C LYS A 8 -16.16 52.29 -18.49
N VAL A 9 -16.51 51.39 -17.57
CA VAL A 9 -17.90 51.20 -17.10
C VAL A 9 -17.88 51.14 -15.57
N LYS A 10 -18.66 52.00 -14.91
CA LYS A 10 -19.08 51.88 -13.49
C LYS A 10 -20.20 50.81 -13.45
N GLY A 11 -20.38 49.97 -12.44
CA GLY A 11 -20.07 50.12 -11.03
C GLY A 11 -21.38 50.13 -10.24
N PHE A 12 -21.59 49.13 -9.39
CA PHE A 12 -22.67 49.05 -8.40
C PHE A 12 -22.09 48.41 -7.14
N GLY A 13 -22.42 48.96 -5.98
CA GLY A 13 -22.01 48.42 -4.69
C GLY A 13 -23.15 48.51 -3.68
N VAL A 14 -23.18 47.60 -2.73
CA VAL A 14 -24.06 47.65 -1.58
C VAL A 14 -23.27 47.31 -0.32
N LYS A 15 -23.42 48.20 0.67
CA LYS A 15 -23.08 48.11 2.10
C LYS A 15 -23.30 46.68 2.65
N GLY A 16 -22.52 46.15 3.58
CA GLY A 16 -21.75 46.80 4.64
C GLY A 16 -22.47 46.66 5.98
N ASN A 17 -21.86 45.99 6.95
CA ASN A 17 -22.22 46.03 8.37
C ASN A 17 -21.08 45.43 9.22
N ASP A 18 -20.47 46.25 10.07
CA ASP A 18 -19.56 45.81 11.12
C ASP A 18 -20.37 45.39 12.36
N ALA A 19 -19.95 44.31 13.04
CA ALA A 19 -20.33 44.04 14.42
C ALA A 19 -19.22 43.25 15.13
N VAL A 20 -18.55 43.92 16.07
CA VAL A 20 -17.56 43.34 16.99
C VAL A 20 -18.28 42.51 18.07
N GLY A 21 -17.74 41.34 18.45
CA GLY A 21 -18.28 40.62 19.61
C GLY A 21 -17.63 39.29 19.98
N SER A 22 -16.72 39.35 20.96
CA SER A 22 -16.44 38.31 21.97
C SER A 22 -16.21 36.85 21.55
N GLY A 23 -15.00 36.34 21.82
CA GLY A 23 -14.77 34.90 21.90
C GLY A 23 -15.51 34.27 23.10
N GLY A 24 -15.92 33.02 22.93
CA GLY A 24 -16.38 32.11 23.99
C GLY A 24 -15.85 30.72 23.64
N SER A 25 -15.20 30.04 24.58
CA SER A 25 -14.48 28.81 24.29
C SER A 25 -15.38 27.58 24.33
N GLU A 26 -15.05 26.59 23.50
CA GLU A 26 -15.77 25.32 23.32
C GLU A 26 -15.95 24.52 24.64
N LEU A 27 -15.11 24.82 25.65
CA LEU A 27 -15.15 24.26 27.01
C LEU A 27 -16.41 24.68 27.81
N ASP A 28 -16.96 25.87 27.58
CA ASP A 28 -18.16 26.33 28.31
C ASP A 28 -19.43 25.62 27.82
N ALA A 29 -19.47 25.21 26.55
CA ALA A 29 -20.56 24.38 26.01
C ALA A 29 -20.59 22.99 26.67
N ILE A 30 -19.42 22.37 26.88
CA ILE A 30 -19.30 21.03 27.46
C ILE A 30 -19.72 21.02 28.94
N ARG A 31 -19.39 22.06 29.71
CA ARG A 31 -19.84 22.20 31.11
C ARG A 31 -21.35 22.35 31.23
N ALA A 32 -22.00 23.06 30.32
CA ALA A 32 -23.45 23.25 30.33
C ALA A 32 -24.23 21.94 30.15
N THR A 33 -23.71 20.98 29.36
CA THR A 33 -24.34 19.66 29.17
C THR A 33 -24.28 18.77 30.40
N ASN A 34 -23.16 18.76 31.14
CA ASN A 34 -22.98 17.87 32.29
C ASN A 34 -23.76 18.33 33.55
N ALA A 35 -24.08 19.62 33.65
CA ALA A 35 -24.89 20.15 34.75
C ALA A 35 -26.39 19.77 34.71
N LYS A 36 -26.87 19.13 33.62
CA LYS A 36 -28.31 18.95 33.36
C LYS A 36 -28.87 17.55 33.65
N LYS A 37 -28.06 16.62 34.19
CA LYS A 37 -28.50 15.30 34.67
C LYS A 37 -28.32 15.15 36.19
N GLY A 38 -29.16 15.85 36.95
CA GLY A 38 -29.29 15.61 38.38
C GLY A 38 -30.38 14.58 38.68
N PHE A 39 -30.06 13.57 39.49
CA PHE A 39 -31.07 12.91 40.33
C PHE A 39 -30.50 12.66 41.73
N ARG A 40 -31.23 13.14 42.75
CA ARG A 40 -31.00 12.86 44.18
C ARG A 40 -31.26 11.36 44.42
N GLY A 41 -30.59 10.63 45.30
CA GLY A 41 -30.03 11.01 46.60
C GLY A 41 -30.93 10.46 47.71
N LYS A 42 -30.45 9.47 48.48
CA LYS A 42 -31.05 9.01 49.74
C LYS A 42 -30.06 8.22 50.60
N ASP A 43 -30.22 8.34 51.90
CA ASP A 43 -29.23 8.01 52.94
C ASP A 43 -29.32 6.56 53.46
N GLY A 44 -28.23 6.06 54.04
CA GLY A 44 -28.13 4.82 54.82
C GLY A 44 -26.80 4.76 55.57
N LYS A 45 -26.82 4.40 56.86
CA LYS A 45 -25.70 4.50 57.82
C LYS A 45 -25.09 3.14 58.20
N ASP A 46 -24.05 3.21 59.05
CA ASP A 46 -23.49 2.18 59.96
C ASP A 46 -22.51 1.18 59.28
N SER A 47 -21.19 1.24 59.53
CA SER A 47 -20.41 0.72 60.69
C SER A 47 -20.40 -0.82 60.76
N THR A 48 -19.30 -1.56 60.99
CA THR A 48 -18.03 -1.31 61.72
C THR A 48 -16.95 -2.36 61.30
N GLU A 49 -15.71 -2.26 61.83
CA GLU A 49 -14.74 -3.33 62.24
C GLU A 49 -14.96 -4.82 61.85
N ALA A 50 -13.95 -5.69 61.60
CA ALA A 50 -12.49 -5.61 61.68
C ALA A 50 -11.79 -6.79 60.91
N GLN A 51 -10.46 -6.76 60.86
CA GLN A 51 -9.48 -7.80 60.42
C GLN A 51 -9.32 -8.95 61.47
N PRO A 52 -8.47 -10.01 61.29
CA PRO A 52 -7.72 -10.52 60.11
C PRO A 52 -7.70 -12.10 59.98
N GLU A 53 -6.75 -12.65 59.18
CA GLU A 53 -6.12 -14.01 59.30
C GLU A 53 -6.97 -15.29 59.02
N THR A 54 -6.48 -16.46 58.55
CA THR A 54 -5.30 -16.93 57.75
C THR A 54 -5.67 -18.31 57.13
N GLU A 55 -4.77 -18.91 56.33
CA GLU A 55 -4.64 -20.34 55.96
C GLU A 55 -5.49 -20.94 54.83
N ALA A 56 -4.78 -21.62 53.90
CA ALA A 56 -5.29 -22.71 53.09
C ALA A 56 -5.03 -24.05 53.81
N PRO A 57 -5.78 -25.12 53.52
CA PRO A 57 -5.21 -26.12 52.61
C PRO A 57 -6.25 -26.83 51.72
N ALA A 58 -5.82 -27.92 51.07
CA ALA A 58 -6.47 -28.57 49.93
C ALA A 58 -7.31 -29.82 50.25
N ALA A 59 -7.90 -30.38 49.17
CA ALA A 59 -8.05 -31.82 48.90
C ALA A 59 -9.39 -32.56 49.18
N THR A 60 -10.15 -32.74 48.09
CA THR A 60 -10.81 -34.01 47.65
C THR A 60 -12.05 -34.57 48.41
N PRO A 61 -12.85 -35.50 47.80
CA PRO A 61 -14.31 -35.58 48.04
C PRO A 61 -14.80 -36.85 48.76
N ALA A 62 -16.05 -36.82 49.27
CA ALA A 62 -16.93 -38.00 49.41
C ALA A 62 -18.42 -37.68 49.71
N THR A 63 -19.31 -38.04 48.78
CA THR A 63 -20.65 -38.66 48.93
C THR A 63 -21.56 -38.54 50.18
N VAL A 64 -22.82 -38.11 49.90
CA VAL A 64 -24.14 -38.73 50.25
C VAL A 64 -24.77 -38.59 51.66
N ALA A 65 -25.88 -37.83 51.72
CA ALA A 65 -27.24 -38.15 52.21
C ALA A 65 -28.09 -36.84 52.13
N GLY A 66 -29.29 -36.73 51.54
CA GLY A 66 -30.58 -37.28 52.02
C GLY A 66 -31.13 -36.44 53.18
N SER A 67 -32.35 -35.89 53.21
CA SER A 67 -33.41 -35.64 52.21
C SER A 67 -34.09 -34.28 52.58
N ASP A 68 -35.27 -33.80 52.15
CA ASP A 68 -36.42 -34.35 51.39
C ASP A 68 -37.29 -33.21 50.79
N SER A 69 -38.14 -33.50 49.79
CA SER A 69 -39.46 -32.85 49.54
C SER A 69 -40.08 -33.22 48.18
N ALA A 70 -41.10 -34.09 48.24
CA ALA A 70 -42.33 -34.12 47.46
C ALA A 70 -42.30 -33.80 45.93
N ALA A 71 -42.57 -34.83 45.14
CA ALA A 71 -42.87 -34.76 43.71
C ALA A 71 -44.23 -34.07 43.39
N PRO A 72 -44.45 -33.72 42.12
CA PRO A 72 -45.63 -34.25 41.43
C PRO A 72 -45.27 -35.48 40.58
N GLN A 73 -46.07 -36.54 40.68
CA GLN A 73 -45.90 -37.74 39.85
C GLN A 73 -46.10 -37.41 38.36
N PRO A 74 -45.32 -38.02 37.44
CA PRO A 74 -45.71 -38.04 36.04
C PRO A 74 -47.01 -38.86 35.87
N PRO A 75 -47.91 -38.48 34.95
CA PRO A 75 -49.09 -39.29 34.65
C PRO A 75 -48.67 -40.65 34.11
N ASN A 76 -49.17 -41.70 34.77
CA ASN A 76 -48.98 -43.09 34.35
C ASN A 76 -49.99 -43.44 33.25
N ASN A 77 -49.64 -44.41 32.40
CA ASN A 77 -50.39 -44.92 31.23
C ASN A 77 -50.51 -43.98 30.02
N ASN A 78 -49.95 -44.41 28.89
CA ASN A 78 -50.76 -45.07 27.85
C ASN A 78 -49.88 -46.00 27.01
N ASP A 79 -50.44 -47.15 26.64
CA ASP A 79 -49.69 -48.32 26.18
C ASP A 79 -48.96 -48.13 24.83
N ILE A 80 -47.72 -48.62 24.76
CA ILE A 80 -47.05 -48.88 23.48
C ILE A 80 -47.67 -50.16 22.91
N ASN A 81 -48.71 -50.00 22.10
CA ASN A 81 -49.34 -51.11 21.40
C ASN A 81 -48.41 -51.61 20.28
N VAL A 82 -47.71 -52.71 20.53
CA VAL A 82 -46.88 -53.39 19.52
C VAL A 82 -47.80 -54.21 18.61
N SER A 83 -48.01 -53.71 17.40
CA SER A 83 -48.65 -54.50 16.33
C SER A 83 -47.74 -55.67 15.89
N ALA A 84 -48.34 -56.77 15.42
CA ALA A 84 -47.69 -58.07 15.31
C ALA A 84 -46.45 -58.14 14.38
N ASP A 85 -46.21 -57.12 13.55
CA ASP A 85 -45.06 -57.02 12.63
C ASP A 85 -43.91 -56.13 13.16
N GLY A 86 -43.94 -55.73 14.44
CA GLY A 86 -42.80 -55.08 15.12
C GLY A 86 -42.58 -53.60 14.82
N ALA A 87 -43.51 -52.93 14.14
CA ALA A 87 -43.44 -51.49 13.89
C ALA A 87 -43.95 -50.65 15.08
N LEU A 88 -43.09 -49.76 15.60
CA LEU A 88 -43.42 -48.78 16.63
C LEU A 88 -44.17 -47.57 16.04
N THR A 89 -45.48 -47.48 16.26
CA THR A 89 -46.29 -46.32 15.87
C THR A 89 -46.41 -45.32 17.03
N LEU A 90 -45.50 -44.34 17.09
CA LEU A 90 -45.65 -43.16 17.93
C LEU A 90 -46.76 -42.25 17.37
N THR A 91 -47.67 -41.77 18.21
CA THR A 91 -48.69 -40.81 17.78
C THR A 91 -48.08 -39.43 17.55
N LYS A 92 -48.70 -38.61 16.70
CA LYS A 92 -48.24 -37.25 16.38
C LYS A 92 -48.07 -36.38 17.64
N GLU A 93 -48.93 -36.59 18.64
CA GLU A 93 -48.91 -35.90 19.93
C GLU A 93 -47.72 -36.33 20.80
N GLN A 94 -47.37 -37.62 20.82
CA GLN A 94 -46.17 -38.12 21.49
C GLN A 94 -44.89 -37.57 20.85
N LEU A 95 -44.86 -37.45 19.52
CA LEU A 95 -43.72 -36.84 18.81
C LEU A 95 -43.58 -35.34 19.16
N HIS A 96 -44.68 -34.59 19.21
CA HIS A 96 -44.67 -33.18 19.62
C HIS A 96 -44.17 -33.00 21.05
N ALA A 97 -44.66 -33.78 22.02
CA ALA A 97 -44.20 -33.71 23.42
C ALA A 97 -42.68 -33.98 23.57
N LEU A 98 -42.13 -34.88 22.74
CA LEU A 98 -40.70 -35.21 22.71
C LEU A 98 -39.86 -34.09 22.04
N MET A 99 -40.38 -33.47 20.97
CA MET A 99 -39.76 -32.27 20.38
C MET A 99 -39.77 -31.09 21.34
N ASP A 100 -40.89 -30.82 22.02
CA ASP A 100 -41.01 -29.70 22.96
C ASP A 100 -40.08 -29.88 24.18
N THR A 101 -39.87 -31.10 24.67
CA THR A 101 -38.84 -31.37 25.70
C THR A 101 -37.42 -31.18 25.18
N GLN A 102 -37.10 -31.61 23.95
CA GLN A 102 -35.77 -31.34 23.36
C GLN A 102 -35.52 -29.83 23.10
N VAL A 103 -36.52 -29.10 22.62
CA VAL A 103 -36.43 -27.65 22.38
C VAL A 103 -36.26 -26.88 23.69
N ASN A 104 -37.03 -27.22 24.73
CA ASN A 104 -36.87 -26.59 26.05
C ASN A 104 -35.52 -26.90 26.71
N ASN A 105 -34.98 -28.10 26.52
CA ASN A 105 -33.64 -28.45 27.00
C ASN A 105 -32.54 -27.67 26.26
N LYS A 106 -32.64 -27.53 24.93
CA LYS A 106 -31.72 -26.67 24.16
C LYS A 106 -31.82 -25.19 24.53
N LEU A 107 -33.04 -24.68 24.75
CA LEU A 107 -33.25 -23.30 25.19
C LEU A 107 -32.60 -23.03 26.55
N ARG A 108 -32.69 -23.97 27.51
CA ARG A 108 -31.96 -23.87 28.79
C ARG A 108 -30.44 -23.82 28.57
N GLN A 109 -29.89 -24.77 27.81
CA GLN A 109 -28.46 -24.83 27.54
C GLN A 109 -27.92 -23.53 26.92
N VAL A 110 -28.62 -22.97 25.92
CA VAL A 110 -28.24 -21.69 25.30
C VAL A 110 -28.31 -20.52 26.29
N ASN A 111 -29.29 -20.53 27.19
CA ASN A 111 -29.44 -19.47 28.20
C ASN A 111 -28.34 -19.54 29.28
N ASP A 112 -27.94 -20.75 29.67
CA ASP A 112 -26.82 -21.00 30.58
C ASP A 112 -25.47 -20.58 29.96
N GLU A 113 -25.25 -20.89 28.68
CA GLU A 113 -24.09 -20.42 27.90
C GLU A 113 -24.06 -18.88 27.79
N LEU A 114 -25.21 -18.24 27.57
CA LEU A 114 -25.31 -16.77 27.48
C LEU A 114 -25.01 -16.10 28.82
N ASN A 115 -25.50 -16.66 29.94
CA ASN A 115 -25.17 -16.18 31.29
C ASN A 115 -23.67 -16.36 31.61
N ALA A 116 -23.08 -17.51 31.26
CA ALA A 116 -21.65 -17.74 31.42
C ALA A 116 -20.80 -16.77 30.57
N LEU A 117 -21.27 -16.39 29.39
CA LEU A 117 -20.62 -15.39 28.55
C LEU A 117 -20.68 -13.98 29.18
N ARG A 118 -21.82 -13.59 29.75
CA ARG A 118 -21.99 -12.31 30.46
C ARG A 118 -21.03 -12.18 31.63
N SER A 119 -20.93 -13.19 32.50
CA SER A 119 -19.99 -13.18 33.62
C SER A 119 -18.53 -13.13 33.18
N ARG A 120 -18.18 -13.69 32.01
CA ARG A 120 -16.83 -13.51 31.43
C ARG A 120 -16.56 -12.08 30.97
N VAL A 121 -17.55 -11.40 30.37
CA VAL A 121 -17.42 -10.00 29.95
C VAL A 121 -17.28 -9.09 31.17
N GLU A 122 -18.13 -9.28 32.20
CA GLU A 122 -18.05 -8.50 33.45
C GLU A 122 -16.69 -8.67 34.16
N ASN A 123 -16.15 -9.89 34.19
CA ASN A 123 -14.80 -10.13 34.73
C ASN A 123 -13.70 -9.47 33.89
N PHE A 124 -13.81 -9.50 32.56
CA PHE A 124 -12.82 -8.88 31.67
C PHE A 124 -12.82 -7.35 31.78
N ASP A 125 -13.98 -6.72 31.90
CA ASP A 125 -14.09 -5.27 32.13
C ASP A 125 -13.50 -4.88 33.50
N ALA A 126 -13.72 -5.70 34.53
CA ALA A 126 -13.11 -5.48 35.85
C ALA A 126 -11.57 -5.62 35.84
N GLU A 127 -11.02 -6.61 35.11
CA GLU A 127 -9.57 -6.76 34.90
C GLU A 127 -8.99 -5.58 34.10
N ALA A 128 -9.69 -5.11 33.07
CA ALA A 128 -9.26 -3.97 32.26
C ALA A 128 -9.21 -2.66 33.07
N ASP A 129 -10.18 -2.41 33.95
CA ASP A 129 -10.18 -1.23 34.82
C ASP A 129 -9.16 -1.34 35.96
N ALA A 130 -8.87 -2.54 36.47
CA ALA A 130 -7.76 -2.76 37.39
C ALA A 130 -6.40 -2.47 36.72
N ALA A 131 -6.22 -2.89 35.47
CA ALA A 131 -5.00 -2.63 34.69
C ALA A 131 -4.80 -1.13 34.41
N LYS A 132 -5.87 -0.38 34.09
CA LYS A 132 -5.81 1.09 33.94
C LYS A 132 -5.34 1.78 35.21
N ARG A 133 -5.93 1.45 36.37
CA ARG A 133 -5.54 2.04 37.66
C ARG A 133 -4.06 1.82 37.97
N LYS A 134 -3.55 0.62 37.73
CA LYS A 134 -2.13 0.32 37.90
C LYS A 134 -1.24 1.14 36.96
N HIS A 135 -1.64 1.31 35.71
CA HIS A 135 -0.92 2.14 34.74
C HIS A 135 -0.92 3.64 35.14
N ASP A 136 -2.04 4.16 35.66
CA ASP A 136 -2.14 5.53 36.15
C ASP A 136 -1.31 5.75 37.43
N GLU A 137 -1.21 4.75 38.31
CA GLU A 137 -0.27 4.74 39.44
C GLU A 137 1.20 4.74 38.96
N GLU A 138 1.56 3.91 37.97
CA GLU A 138 2.88 3.88 37.37
C GLU A 138 3.25 5.24 36.75
N LEU A 139 2.35 5.88 36.00
CA LEU A 139 2.52 7.25 35.49
C LEU A 139 2.77 8.27 36.62
N ALA A 140 1.96 8.25 37.67
CA ALA A 140 2.13 9.16 38.81
C ALA A 140 3.47 8.97 39.55
N THR A 141 4.02 7.74 39.58
CA THR A 141 5.36 7.50 40.12
C THR A 141 6.47 8.04 39.22
N LEU A 142 6.34 7.91 37.90
CA LEU A 142 7.31 8.44 36.93
C LEU A 142 7.32 9.97 36.92
N GLU A 143 6.17 10.63 37.02
CA GLU A 143 6.09 12.09 37.13
C GLU A 143 6.82 12.61 38.38
N ARG A 144 6.65 11.95 39.53
CA ARG A 144 7.39 12.28 40.76
C ARG A 144 8.89 12.10 40.60
N GLN A 145 9.35 11.00 39.99
CA GLN A 145 10.77 10.79 39.71
C GLN A 145 11.37 11.88 38.81
N ILE A 146 10.63 12.34 37.80
CA ILE A 146 11.04 13.44 36.92
C ILE A 146 11.12 14.76 37.69
N GLU A 147 10.18 15.03 38.61
CA GLU A 147 10.23 16.26 39.42
C GLU A 147 11.37 16.23 40.45
N ASP A 148 11.61 15.09 41.11
CA ASP A 148 12.74 14.92 42.02
C ASP A 148 14.09 15.04 41.30
N GLN A 149 14.23 14.49 40.08
CA GLN A 149 15.43 14.71 39.26
C GLN A 149 15.61 16.19 38.86
N LYS A 150 14.52 16.93 38.58
CA LYS A 150 14.59 18.38 38.34
C LYS A 150 15.04 19.12 39.60
N ARG A 151 14.52 18.76 40.78
CA ARG A 151 14.94 19.34 42.06
C ARG A 151 16.41 19.07 42.38
N GLN A 152 16.87 17.83 42.22
CA GLN A 152 18.28 17.47 42.36
C GLN A 152 19.18 18.21 41.37
N LYS A 153 18.76 18.36 40.12
CA LYS A 153 19.49 19.13 39.11
C LYS A 153 19.59 20.61 39.49
N ASN A 154 18.51 21.21 39.99
CA ASN A 154 18.50 22.61 40.42
C ASN A 154 19.39 22.80 41.66
N GLN A 155 19.28 21.92 42.67
CA GLN A 155 20.16 21.94 43.85
C GLN A 155 21.64 21.78 43.47
N LEU A 156 21.97 20.88 42.56
CA LEU A 156 23.33 20.74 42.03
C LEU A 156 23.78 22.02 41.29
N SER A 157 22.90 22.63 40.49
CA SER A 157 23.19 23.89 39.80
C SER A 157 23.48 25.01 40.80
N ASP A 158 22.66 25.17 41.83
CA ASP A 158 22.82 26.19 42.87
C ASP A 158 24.17 26.00 43.61
N ILE A 159 24.49 24.76 43.99
CA ILE A 159 25.79 24.39 44.59
C ILE A 159 26.96 24.72 43.65
N PHE A 160 26.88 24.37 42.36
CA PHE A 160 27.95 24.70 41.41
C PHE A 160 28.16 26.20 41.23
N THR A 161 27.08 27.01 41.25
CA THR A 161 27.21 28.48 41.27
C THR A 161 27.80 29.02 42.57
N GLU A 162 27.49 28.43 43.73
CA GLU A 162 28.05 28.85 45.03
C GLU A 162 29.56 28.58 45.12
N PHE A 163 30.05 27.49 44.52
CA PHE A 163 31.48 27.18 44.42
C PHE A 163 32.23 27.91 43.29
N GLY A 164 31.60 28.89 42.61
CA GLY A 164 32.25 29.71 41.58
C GLY A 164 32.59 28.97 40.28
N TYR A 165 32.06 27.75 40.09
CA TYR A 165 32.14 27.06 38.80
C TYR A 165 31.08 27.63 37.87
N ALA A 166 31.53 28.40 36.86
CA ALA A 166 30.68 28.84 35.77
C ALA A 166 30.13 27.61 35.02
N VAL A 167 28.89 27.23 35.33
CA VAL A 167 28.15 26.21 34.58
C VAL A 167 28.00 26.73 33.14
N PRO A 168 28.45 26.00 32.11
CA PRO A 168 28.35 26.45 30.72
C PRO A 168 26.88 26.53 30.30
N GLY A 169 26.29 27.73 30.43
CA GLY A 169 24.87 27.99 30.17
C GLY A 169 24.28 29.20 30.89
N SER A 170 24.89 29.72 31.95
CA SER A 170 24.38 30.88 32.68
C SER A 170 25.10 32.18 32.29
N ASP A 171 24.71 32.78 31.16
CA ASP A 171 24.92 34.21 30.95
C ASP A 171 23.73 34.86 30.24
N ALA A 172 23.50 36.14 30.52
CA ALA A 172 22.22 36.83 30.33
C ALA A 172 21.94 37.26 28.88
N SER A 173 21.81 36.30 27.97
CA SER A 173 21.07 36.49 26.73
C SER A 173 20.40 35.17 26.37
N ALA A 174 19.11 35.03 26.70
CA ALA A 174 18.37 33.85 26.31
C ALA A 174 18.32 33.79 24.77
N PRO A 175 18.96 32.82 24.09
CA PRO A 175 18.29 32.29 22.92
C PRO A 175 16.96 31.81 23.48
N GLN A 176 15.86 32.33 22.94
CA GLN A 176 14.58 31.68 23.15
C GLN A 176 14.83 30.19 22.91
N THR A 177 14.30 29.31 23.76
CA THR A 177 13.86 28.00 23.28
C THR A 177 12.72 28.29 22.32
N ALA A 178 13.09 28.84 21.17
CA ALA A 178 12.26 28.91 20.01
C ALA A 178 11.76 27.49 19.86
N TYR A 179 10.45 27.39 19.77
CA TYR A 179 9.84 26.31 19.04
C TYR A 179 10.67 26.16 17.76
N ILE A 180 11.54 25.15 17.70
CA ILE A 180 12.34 24.88 16.51
C ILE A 180 11.30 24.33 15.55
N ALA A 181 10.61 25.26 14.87
CA ALA A 181 9.77 24.96 13.73
C ALA A 181 10.60 24.00 12.88
N PRO A 182 10.05 22.81 12.56
CA PRO A 182 10.81 21.73 11.94
C PRO A 182 11.58 22.32 10.76
N ALA A 183 12.85 21.93 10.57
CA ALA A 183 13.74 22.70 9.71
C ALA A 183 13.26 22.79 8.24
N SER A 184 12.27 21.97 7.86
CA SER A 184 11.45 22.08 6.64
C SER A 184 10.70 23.41 6.46
N MET A 185 10.52 24.22 7.52
CA MET A 185 9.92 25.56 7.47
C MET A 185 10.95 26.69 7.35
N ARG A 186 12.26 26.41 7.41
CA ARG A 186 13.31 27.41 7.16
C ARG A 186 13.85 27.24 5.74
N GLY A 187 13.87 28.34 4.98
CA GLY A 187 14.44 28.35 3.64
C GLY A 187 15.94 28.10 3.66
N GLY A 188 16.34 26.83 3.53
CA GLY A 188 17.72 26.36 3.64
C GLY A 188 17.94 25.52 4.89
N MET A 189 18.03 24.21 4.71
CA MET A 189 18.35 23.24 5.77
C MET A 189 19.83 22.85 5.68
N SER A 190 20.59 22.93 6.78
CA SER A 190 22.01 22.55 6.75
C SER A 190 22.16 21.03 6.61
N LYS A 191 23.29 20.57 6.07
CA LYS A 191 23.56 19.13 5.89
C LYS A 191 23.47 18.30 7.18
N ARG A 192 23.78 18.89 8.34
CA ARG A 192 23.65 18.21 9.65
C ARG A 192 22.19 18.15 10.11
N ASP A 193 21.43 19.22 9.88
CA ASP A 193 20.01 19.28 10.23
C ASP A 193 19.18 18.37 9.33
N ALA A 194 19.57 18.22 8.05
CA ALA A 194 18.95 17.29 7.11
C ALA A 194 19.07 15.84 7.55
N VAL A 195 20.26 15.39 7.98
CA VAL A 195 20.44 14.04 8.55
C VAL A 195 19.65 13.89 9.84
N ARG A 196 19.66 14.89 10.73
CA ARG A 196 18.95 14.85 12.02
C ARG A 196 17.43 14.75 11.85
N GLU A 197 16.84 15.56 10.97
CA GLU A 197 15.40 15.48 10.68
C GLU A 197 15.07 14.17 9.92
N PHE A 198 15.94 13.67 9.05
CA PHE A 198 15.76 12.36 8.43
C PHE A 198 15.74 11.20 9.44
N GLU A 199 16.70 11.15 10.38
CA GLU A 199 16.73 10.14 11.44
C GLU A 199 15.52 10.26 12.37
N LYS A 200 15.13 11.48 12.73
CA LYS A 200 13.91 11.75 13.51
C LYS A 200 12.64 11.28 12.79
N ILE A 201 12.48 11.55 11.49
CA ILE A 201 11.33 11.04 10.71
C ILE A 201 11.37 9.51 10.67
N ARG A 202 12.55 8.90 10.48
CA ARG A 202 12.71 7.44 10.45
C ARG A 202 12.24 6.80 11.76
N GLU A 203 12.63 7.38 12.89
CA GLU A 203 12.33 6.88 14.24
C GLU A 203 10.94 7.27 14.76
N ASP A 204 10.33 8.30 14.19
CA ASP A 204 8.98 8.75 14.53
C ASP A 204 7.92 7.73 14.09
N ARG A 205 7.52 6.91 15.08
CA ARG A 205 6.48 5.88 14.92
C ARG A 205 5.15 6.41 14.37
N THR A 206 4.84 7.70 14.52
CA THR A 206 3.61 8.29 13.98
C THR A 206 3.68 8.51 12.47
N GLN A 207 4.89 8.81 11.95
CA GLN A 207 5.13 9.09 10.54
C GLN A 207 5.47 7.83 9.74
N THR A 208 6.28 6.93 10.32
CA THR A 208 6.76 5.71 9.61
C THR A 208 6.02 4.44 9.99
N LYS A 209 5.14 4.47 10.99
CA LYS A 209 4.26 3.36 11.42
C LYS A 209 4.95 1.98 11.39
N PRO A 210 6.08 1.82 12.09
CA PRO A 210 6.82 0.57 12.10
C PRO A 210 5.99 -0.56 12.70
N GLN A 211 5.86 -1.67 11.96
CA GLN A 211 5.14 -2.87 12.38
C GLN A 211 6.09 -4.08 12.31
N MET A 212 6.19 -4.81 13.42
CA MET A 212 6.91 -6.08 13.45
C MET A 212 5.99 -7.18 12.92
N VAL A 213 6.44 -7.87 11.88
CA VAL A 213 5.68 -8.89 11.16
C VAL A 213 6.46 -10.19 11.18
N VAL A 214 5.85 -11.24 11.72
CA VAL A 214 6.41 -12.59 11.75
C VAL A 214 5.93 -13.34 10.51
N ASN A 215 6.86 -13.88 9.72
CA ASN A 215 6.52 -14.78 8.62
C ASN A 215 6.01 -16.11 9.21
N PRO A 216 4.77 -16.55 8.92
CA PRO A 216 4.21 -17.77 9.49
C PRO A 216 4.87 -19.07 8.99
N GLU A 217 5.53 -19.04 7.83
CA GLU A 217 6.18 -20.21 7.23
C GLU A 217 7.61 -20.42 7.77
N THR A 218 8.33 -19.34 8.07
CA THR A 218 9.75 -19.40 8.47
C THR A 218 10.01 -19.00 9.92
N GLY A 219 9.05 -18.36 10.60
CA GLY A 219 9.23 -17.75 11.91
C GLY A 219 10.12 -16.50 11.92
N GLU A 220 10.66 -16.07 10.77
CA GLU A 220 11.49 -14.87 10.69
C GLU A 220 10.68 -13.61 11.01
N GLN A 221 11.26 -12.74 11.84
CA GLN A 221 10.69 -11.43 12.13
C GLN A 221 11.22 -10.39 11.16
N SER A 222 10.33 -9.58 10.60
CA SER A 222 10.65 -8.50 9.67
C SER A 222 9.98 -7.20 10.10
N LEU A 223 10.75 -6.10 10.06
CA LEU A 223 10.24 -4.76 10.34
C LEU A 223 9.67 -4.16 9.04
N HIS A 224 8.36 -3.97 9.02
CA HIS A 224 7.64 -3.27 7.95
C HIS A 224 7.55 -1.79 8.33
N THR A 225 7.61 -0.90 7.36
CA THR A 225 7.73 0.55 7.62
C THR A 225 7.11 1.34 6.46
N ASP A 226 6.25 2.31 6.77
CA ASP A 226 5.73 3.26 5.79
C ASP A 226 6.79 4.33 5.50
N ASN A 227 7.48 4.19 4.37
CA ASN A 227 8.52 5.13 3.99
C ASN A 227 7.98 6.37 3.25
N ARG A 228 6.66 6.59 3.14
CA ARG A 228 6.08 7.74 2.42
C ARG A 228 6.56 9.09 2.95
N ALA A 229 6.61 9.26 4.27
CA ALA A 229 7.14 10.48 4.89
C ALA A 229 8.62 10.70 4.55
N LEU A 230 9.43 9.63 4.61
CA LEU A 230 10.85 9.65 4.25
C LEU A 230 11.07 10.01 2.78
N ARG A 231 10.30 9.45 1.83
CA ARG A 231 10.37 9.82 0.41
C ARG A 231 10.12 11.30 0.19
N ARG A 232 9.03 11.83 0.78
CA ARG A 232 8.63 13.25 0.65
C ARG A 232 9.74 14.17 1.18
N PHE A 233 10.41 13.79 2.27
CA PHE A 233 11.56 14.51 2.81
C PHE A 233 12.80 14.42 1.89
N ILE A 234 13.21 13.21 1.46
CA ILE A 234 14.33 13.00 0.54
C ILE A 234 14.15 13.81 -0.74
N ARG A 235 12.95 13.80 -1.34
CA ARG A 235 12.63 14.56 -2.56
C ARG A 235 12.82 16.07 -2.38
N THR A 236 12.44 16.60 -1.22
CA THR A 236 12.48 18.05 -0.95
C THR A 236 13.88 18.55 -0.56
N HIS A 237 14.72 17.68 0.01
CA HIS A 237 16.04 18.04 0.56
C HIS A 237 17.18 17.15 0.02
N ARG A 238 17.05 16.67 -1.23
CA ARG A 238 17.91 15.60 -1.78
C ARG A 238 19.41 15.91 -1.70
N GLU A 239 19.81 17.11 -2.12
CA GLU A 239 21.21 17.52 -2.20
C GLU A 239 21.82 17.71 -0.79
N THR A 240 21.15 18.47 0.08
CA THR A 240 21.65 18.72 1.45
C THR A 240 21.66 17.46 2.31
N LEU A 241 20.71 16.54 2.09
CA LEU A 241 20.69 15.22 2.72
C LEU A 241 21.82 14.33 2.20
N ARG A 242 22.11 14.34 0.88
CA ARG A 242 23.24 13.60 0.30
C ARG A 242 24.56 14.04 0.93
N ASP A 243 24.83 15.35 0.97
CA ASP A 243 26.07 15.89 1.57
C ASP A 243 26.22 15.52 3.05
N GLY A 244 25.09 15.48 3.78
CA GLY A 244 25.06 15.07 5.18
C GLY A 244 25.29 13.57 5.37
N MET A 245 24.70 12.74 4.50
CA MET A 245 24.91 11.29 4.48
C MET A 245 26.33 10.92 4.06
N GLU A 246 26.97 11.70 3.17
CA GLU A 246 28.37 11.53 2.80
C GLU A 246 29.31 11.89 3.96
N ASP A 247 29.07 12.99 4.68
CA ASP A 247 29.76 13.31 5.94
C ASP A 247 29.64 12.17 6.96
N LEU A 248 28.45 11.57 7.09
CA LEU A 248 28.15 10.49 8.03
C LEU A 248 28.85 9.18 7.62
N ALA A 249 28.84 8.83 6.34
CA ALA A 249 29.53 7.67 5.79
C ALA A 249 31.05 7.79 5.97
N ARG A 250 31.64 8.95 5.66
CA ARG A 250 33.07 9.23 5.86
C ARG A 250 33.46 9.11 7.34
N LYS A 251 32.63 9.62 8.26
CA LYS A 251 32.82 9.47 9.73
C LYS A 251 32.74 8.02 10.19
N SER A 252 31.81 7.23 9.66
CA SER A 252 31.73 5.79 9.95
C SER A 252 32.83 4.98 9.25
N GLY A 253 33.78 5.62 8.55
CA GLY A 253 34.88 4.93 7.87
C GLY A 253 34.51 4.24 6.56
N LEU A 254 33.31 4.51 6.04
CA LEU A 254 32.94 4.21 4.65
C LEU A 254 33.49 5.33 3.74
N LEU A 255 33.49 5.11 2.42
CA LEU A 255 33.93 6.09 1.41
C LEU A 255 35.40 6.59 1.58
N ARG A 256 36.28 5.79 2.21
CA ARG A 256 37.69 6.15 2.45
C ARG A 256 38.54 6.19 1.18
N GLY A 257 38.10 5.53 0.10
CA GLY A 257 38.85 5.37 -1.13
C GLY A 257 40.13 4.54 -0.99
N GLN A 258 40.81 4.33 -2.11
CA GLN A 258 42.08 3.62 -2.17
C GLN A 258 43.26 4.56 -1.87
N THR A 259 43.34 5.05 -0.63
CA THR A 259 44.45 5.91 -0.19
C THR A 259 45.72 5.09 0.05
N SER A 260 46.83 5.49 -0.58
CA SER A 260 48.14 4.81 -0.54
C SER A 260 48.86 4.89 0.80
N ASP A 261 48.43 5.80 1.67
CA ASP A 261 49.28 6.32 2.76
C ASP A 261 49.05 5.60 4.11
N TYR A 262 48.36 4.45 4.09
CA TYR A 262 48.18 3.61 5.27
C TYR A 262 49.40 2.73 5.52
N THR A 263 50.27 3.17 6.44
CA THR A 263 51.41 2.40 6.97
C THR A 263 51.03 1.42 8.09
N GLY A 264 49.75 1.05 8.19
CA GLY A 264 49.24 0.08 9.16
C GLY A 264 49.31 -1.35 8.62
N SER A 265 49.64 -2.32 9.48
CA SER A 265 49.65 -3.75 9.13
C SER A 265 48.26 -4.37 8.94
N ASP A 266 47.22 -3.67 9.41
CA ASP A 266 45.84 -4.07 9.20
C ASP A 266 45.43 -3.71 7.78
N ALA A 267 44.86 -4.68 7.06
CA ALA A 267 44.27 -4.42 5.75
C ALA A 267 43.26 -3.24 5.85
N PRO A 268 43.12 -2.39 4.81
CA PRO A 268 42.21 -1.23 4.80
C PRO A 268 40.71 -1.58 4.87
N THR A 269 40.41 -2.84 5.22
CA THR A 269 39.11 -3.50 5.30
C THR A 269 38.71 -3.80 6.75
N SER A 270 39.11 -2.99 7.74
CA SER A 270 38.51 -3.10 9.09
C SER A 270 37.05 -2.60 9.02
N PHE A 271 36.14 -3.56 8.84
CA PHE A 271 34.76 -3.30 8.39
C PHE A 271 33.89 -2.61 9.44
N ALA A 272 33.73 -1.30 9.33
CA ALA A 272 32.72 -0.57 10.08
C ALA A 272 31.30 -0.91 9.60
N THR A 273 30.38 -1.19 10.52
CA THR A 273 28.97 -1.47 10.23
C THR A 273 28.33 -0.32 9.43
N ILE A 274 27.52 -0.64 8.40
CA ILE A 274 26.81 0.40 7.65
C ILE A 274 25.79 1.06 8.59
N PRO A 275 25.81 2.40 8.75
CA PRO A 275 24.82 3.08 9.56
C PRO A 275 23.40 2.82 9.03
N PRO A 276 22.43 2.40 9.87
CA PRO A 276 21.09 2.08 9.39
C PRO A 276 20.41 3.24 8.64
N ALA A 277 20.76 4.50 8.95
CA ALA A 277 20.25 5.68 8.27
C ALA A 277 20.71 5.73 6.80
N LEU A 278 21.97 5.40 6.55
CA LEU A 278 22.55 5.31 5.22
C LEU A 278 21.92 4.15 4.43
N GLN A 279 21.66 3.01 5.07
CA GLN A 279 20.99 1.87 4.42
C GLN A 279 19.54 2.21 4.01
N THR A 280 18.78 2.90 4.87
CA THR A 280 17.45 3.42 4.51
C THR A 280 17.56 4.41 3.35
N TYR A 281 18.43 5.41 3.45
CA TYR A 281 18.64 6.41 2.39
C TYR A 281 18.96 5.76 1.03
N LEU A 282 19.94 4.86 0.98
CA LEU A 282 20.33 4.18 -0.25
C LEU A 282 19.19 3.34 -0.85
N SER A 283 18.42 2.63 -0.03
CA SER A 283 17.25 1.85 -0.49
C SER A 283 16.18 2.75 -1.12
N GLU A 284 15.90 3.89 -0.47
CA GLU A 284 14.92 4.87 -0.95
C GLU A 284 15.38 5.53 -2.28
N ILE A 285 16.67 5.89 -2.39
CA ILE A 285 17.26 6.44 -3.61
C ILE A 285 17.17 5.43 -4.76
N THR A 286 17.59 4.16 -4.58
CA THR A 286 17.55 3.14 -5.65
C THR A 286 16.15 2.84 -6.19
N ARG A 287 15.12 3.09 -5.38
CA ARG A 287 13.72 2.91 -5.80
C ARG A 287 13.14 4.16 -6.47
N SER A 288 13.68 5.34 -6.16
CA SER A 288 13.28 6.63 -6.74
C SER A 288 13.92 6.87 -8.12
N GLU A 289 15.21 6.58 -8.26
CA GLU A 289 15.89 6.68 -9.55
C GLU A 289 15.43 5.58 -10.47
N HIS A 290 15.21 5.93 -11.74
CA HIS A 290 14.50 5.06 -12.66
C HIS A 290 14.85 5.38 -14.12
N SER A 291 14.93 4.33 -14.95
CA SER A 291 15.27 4.43 -16.36
C SER A 291 14.00 4.42 -17.21
N SER A 292 13.87 5.34 -18.17
CA SER A 292 12.71 5.43 -19.07
C SER A 292 12.45 4.20 -19.95
N LYS A 293 13.24 3.12 -19.80
CA LYS A 293 13.02 1.83 -20.47
C LYS A 293 11.89 1.01 -19.85
N PHE A 294 11.69 1.13 -18.52
CA PHE A 294 10.70 0.36 -17.78
C PHE A 294 9.45 1.21 -17.54
N ILE A 295 8.39 1.06 -18.33
CA ILE A 295 7.23 1.98 -18.24
C ILE A 295 6.05 1.41 -17.48
N LEU A 296 6.03 0.10 -17.21
CA LEU A 296 4.80 -0.55 -16.74
C LEU A 296 4.47 -0.25 -15.26
N TRP A 297 5.44 0.18 -14.44
CA TRP A 297 5.25 0.45 -13.00
C TRP A 297 4.15 1.46 -12.67
N GLN A 298 3.79 2.33 -13.63
CA GLN A 298 2.83 3.42 -13.42
C GLN A 298 1.37 3.01 -13.61
N PHE A 299 1.10 1.85 -14.23
CA PHE A 299 -0.25 1.41 -14.62
C PHE A 299 -1.02 0.59 -13.56
N PRO A 300 -0.38 -0.21 -12.69
CA PRO A 300 -1.09 -0.89 -11.60
C PRO A 300 -1.75 0.08 -10.62
N ASN A 301 -2.97 -0.25 -10.20
CA ASN A 301 -3.63 0.36 -9.07
C ASN A 301 -2.95 -0.15 -7.78
N ARG A 302 -2.39 0.78 -6.99
CA ARG A 302 -1.47 0.45 -5.91
C ARG A 302 -2.10 0.56 -4.53
N SER A 303 -2.10 -0.55 -3.80
CA SER A 303 -2.40 -0.61 -2.37
C SER A 303 -1.11 -0.68 -1.55
N VAL A 304 -1.08 -0.02 -0.40
CA VAL A 304 0.00 -0.15 0.59
C VAL A 304 -0.60 -0.76 1.84
N ALA A 305 -0.07 -1.92 2.22
CA ALA A 305 -0.64 -2.77 3.25
C ALA A 305 0.46 -3.32 4.15
N ASN A 306 1.05 -2.41 4.92
CA ASN A 306 2.00 -2.75 5.97
C ASN A 306 1.35 -3.74 6.96
N GLY A 307 2.18 -4.60 7.55
CA GLY A 307 1.72 -5.56 8.57
C GLY A 307 1.38 -6.94 8.01
N ILE A 308 1.22 -7.09 6.69
CA ILE A 308 0.85 -8.37 6.06
C ILE A 308 2.13 -9.18 5.73
N PRO A 309 2.34 -10.37 6.34
CA PRO A 309 3.49 -11.22 6.02
C PRO A 309 3.40 -11.83 4.61
N PRO A 310 4.53 -12.34 4.08
CA PRO A 310 4.53 -13.19 2.89
C PRO A 310 3.62 -14.41 3.07
N GLY A 311 3.03 -14.88 1.97
CA GLY A 311 2.09 -16.00 1.95
C GLY A 311 0.64 -15.62 2.22
N GLN A 312 0.37 -14.48 2.87
CA GLN A 312 -1.00 -13.99 3.08
C GLN A 312 -1.58 -13.28 1.86
N THR A 313 -2.91 -13.33 1.75
CA THR A 313 -3.69 -12.62 0.73
C THR A 313 -4.17 -11.26 1.23
N ILE A 314 -4.09 -10.27 0.35
CA ILE A 314 -4.80 -8.99 0.49
C ILE A 314 -5.87 -8.88 -0.58
N LEU A 315 -7.01 -8.29 -0.23
CA LEU A 315 -8.02 -7.86 -1.19
C LEU A 315 -7.67 -6.46 -1.72
N VAL A 316 -7.30 -6.35 -3.00
CA VAL A 316 -7.24 -5.05 -3.68
C VAL A 316 -8.64 -4.72 -4.21
N PRO A 317 -9.22 -3.56 -3.84
CA PRO A 317 -10.61 -3.25 -4.19
C PRO A 317 -10.77 -3.00 -5.69
N ARG A 318 -11.81 -3.57 -6.28
CA ARG A 318 -12.35 -3.20 -7.59
C ARG A 318 -13.57 -2.32 -7.36
N VAL A 319 -13.57 -1.12 -7.94
CA VAL A 319 -14.75 -0.24 -7.92
C VAL A 319 -15.51 -0.46 -9.23
N LEU A 320 -16.70 -1.05 -9.13
CA LEU A 320 -17.62 -1.18 -10.26
C LEU A 320 -18.44 0.11 -10.42
N HIS A 321 -18.74 0.47 -11.66
CA HIS A 321 -19.79 1.45 -11.94
C HIS A 321 -21.16 0.87 -11.59
N LEU A 322 -22.10 1.73 -11.19
CA LEU A 322 -23.50 1.34 -11.06
C LEU A 322 -24.04 0.86 -12.40
N GLU A 323 -24.90 -0.16 -12.38
CA GLU A 323 -25.61 -0.59 -13.59
C GLU A 323 -26.48 0.56 -14.10
N ALA A 324 -26.34 0.89 -15.38
CA ALA A 324 -27.12 1.93 -16.02
C ALA A 324 -28.52 1.43 -16.38
N GLY A 325 -29.51 2.31 -16.25
CA GLY A 325 -30.83 2.09 -16.83
C GLY A 325 -30.78 1.85 -18.34
N THR A 326 -31.81 1.20 -18.85
CA THR A 326 -32.03 0.88 -20.27
C THR A 326 -32.95 1.88 -20.95
N SER A 327 -33.80 2.57 -20.18
CA SER A 327 -34.83 3.49 -20.67
C SER A 327 -34.86 4.79 -19.86
N SER A 328 -35.26 5.91 -20.46
CA SER A 328 -35.36 7.20 -19.74
C SER A 328 -36.29 7.14 -18.51
N ALA A 329 -37.25 6.22 -18.50
CA ALA A 329 -38.15 6.00 -17.37
C ALA A 329 -37.45 5.37 -16.16
N ASP A 330 -36.34 4.65 -16.36
CA ASP A 330 -35.57 4.01 -15.28
C ASP A 330 -34.88 5.05 -14.36
N TRP A 331 -34.75 6.29 -14.84
CA TRP A 331 -34.28 7.45 -14.07
C TRP A 331 -35.39 8.44 -13.70
N GLN A 332 -36.65 8.16 -14.06
CA GLN A 332 -37.79 9.03 -13.75
C GLN A 332 -38.28 8.78 -12.32
N LEU A 333 -38.18 9.80 -11.47
CA LEU A 333 -38.76 9.79 -10.12
C LEU A 333 -40.18 10.38 -10.19
N ASP A 334 -41.19 9.50 -10.19
CA ASP A 334 -42.59 9.92 -10.12
C ASP A 334 -42.97 10.32 -8.68
N PRO A 335 -43.43 11.57 -8.41
CA PRO A 335 -43.70 12.04 -7.05
C PRO A 335 -44.78 11.27 -6.28
N SER A 336 -45.59 10.47 -6.98
CA SER A 336 -46.64 9.61 -6.42
C SER A 336 -46.24 8.14 -6.24
N VAL A 337 -45.03 7.76 -6.67
CA VAL A 337 -44.50 6.40 -6.52
C VAL A 337 -43.47 6.42 -5.40
N ALA A 338 -43.64 5.54 -4.41
CA ALA A 338 -42.67 5.41 -3.33
C ALA A 338 -41.34 4.88 -3.91
N ILE A 339 -40.24 5.56 -3.58
CA ILE A 339 -38.89 5.07 -3.89
C ILE A 339 -38.72 3.71 -3.22
N VAL A 340 -38.20 2.72 -3.95
CA VAL A 340 -37.95 1.38 -3.42
C VAL A 340 -36.90 1.48 -2.31
N ASN A 341 -37.16 0.87 -1.15
CA ASN A 341 -36.24 0.92 0.00
C ASN A 341 -34.97 0.06 -0.20
N ASP A 342 -34.97 -0.81 -1.21
CA ASP A 342 -33.84 -1.65 -1.56
C ASP A 342 -32.71 -0.80 -2.14
N SER A 343 -31.61 -0.72 -1.40
CA SER A 343 -30.40 -0.06 -1.90
C SER A 343 -29.76 -0.91 -2.99
N GLN A 344 -29.45 -0.31 -4.15
CA GLN A 344 -28.64 -0.97 -5.17
C GLN A 344 -27.31 -1.42 -4.52
N PRO A 345 -26.96 -2.72 -4.56
CA PRO A 345 -25.76 -3.19 -3.88
C PRO A 345 -24.53 -2.60 -4.57
N LEU A 346 -23.75 -1.82 -3.83
CA LEU A 346 -22.40 -1.41 -4.26
C LEU A 346 -21.52 -2.65 -4.26
N GLN A 347 -21.46 -3.35 -5.40
CA GLN A 347 -20.68 -4.58 -5.58
C GLN A 347 -19.17 -4.29 -5.67
N GLY A 348 -18.59 -3.83 -4.56
CA GLY A 348 -17.14 -3.76 -4.38
C GLY A 348 -16.56 -5.16 -4.22
N SER A 349 -16.10 -5.77 -5.32
CA SER A 349 -15.37 -7.04 -5.26
C SER A 349 -13.88 -6.79 -5.00
N GLY A 350 -13.27 -7.57 -4.11
CA GLY A 350 -11.84 -7.51 -3.86
C GLY A 350 -11.11 -8.59 -4.64
N GLN A 351 -10.07 -8.25 -5.39
CA GLN A 351 -9.18 -9.27 -5.95
C GLN A 351 -8.23 -9.78 -4.85
N PRO A 352 -8.20 -11.08 -4.53
CA PRO A 352 -7.16 -11.64 -3.69
C PRO A 352 -5.81 -11.62 -4.44
N ILE A 353 -4.83 -10.98 -3.82
CA ILE A 353 -3.43 -10.92 -4.26
C ILE A 353 -2.58 -11.49 -3.13
N VAL A 354 -1.76 -12.49 -3.45
CA VAL A 354 -0.82 -13.08 -2.49
C VAL A 354 0.42 -12.20 -2.38
N ILE A 355 0.75 -11.73 -1.18
CA ILE A 355 2.03 -11.06 -0.92
C ILE A 355 3.13 -12.12 -0.97
N ARG A 356 4.16 -11.88 -1.78
CA ARG A 356 5.32 -12.78 -1.92
C ARG A 356 6.58 -12.08 -1.44
N GLU A 357 7.50 -12.86 -0.89
CA GLU A 357 8.85 -12.39 -0.67
C GLU A 357 9.64 -12.49 -1.98
N ASN A 358 10.15 -11.35 -2.44
CA ASN A 358 10.88 -11.23 -3.69
C ASN A 358 12.29 -10.69 -3.41
N GLY A 359 13.27 -11.09 -4.20
CA GLY A 359 14.66 -10.67 -4.04
C GLY A 359 15.64 -11.47 -4.88
N ILE A 360 16.91 -11.03 -4.85
CA ILE A 360 18.03 -11.76 -5.45
C ILE A 360 18.73 -12.66 -4.44
N GLY A 361 19.39 -13.72 -4.93
CA GLY A 361 20.07 -14.74 -4.13
C GLY A 361 19.51 -16.15 -4.30
N LYS A 362 18.36 -16.31 -4.96
CA LYS A 362 17.75 -17.62 -5.21
C LYS A 362 18.35 -18.31 -6.44
N THR A 363 18.67 -19.60 -6.33
CA THR A 363 18.94 -20.47 -7.49
C THR A 363 17.68 -20.53 -8.36
N PRO A 364 17.74 -20.20 -9.66
CA PRO A 364 16.57 -20.17 -10.53
C PRO A 364 15.97 -21.56 -10.66
N ALA A 365 14.64 -21.66 -10.58
CA ALA A 365 13.94 -22.93 -10.71
C ALA A 365 13.94 -23.48 -12.15
N SER A 366 14.10 -22.60 -13.15
CA SER A 366 13.85 -22.92 -14.57
C SER A 366 14.61 -22.03 -15.55
N GLY A 367 15.83 -21.57 -15.22
CA GLY A 367 16.61 -20.69 -16.11
C GLY A 367 18.13 -20.82 -15.96
N PRO A 368 18.92 -20.50 -17.00
CA PRO A 368 20.39 -20.64 -16.98
C PRO A 368 21.10 -19.52 -16.18
N ALA A 369 20.43 -18.40 -15.93
CA ALA A 369 21.01 -17.24 -15.24
C ALA A 369 20.80 -17.34 -13.71
N LEU A 370 21.84 -17.76 -12.99
CA LEU A 370 21.88 -17.72 -11.52
C LEU A 370 21.76 -16.27 -11.02
N MET A 371 20.62 -15.92 -10.40
CA MET A 371 20.44 -14.62 -9.72
C MET A 371 21.18 -14.59 -8.38
N ARG A 372 22.51 -14.49 -8.45
CA ARG A 372 23.42 -14.45 -7.29
C ARG A 372 23.31 -13.11 -6.54
N PRO A 373 23.63 -13.07 -5.23
CA PRO A 373 23.84 -11.82 -4.51
C PRO A 373 24.91 -10.97 -5.19
N VAL A 374 24.73 -9.65 -5.23
CA VAL A 374 25.65 -8.73 -5.91
C VAL A 374 26.74 -8.29 -4.94
N ALA A 375 27.99 -8.65 -5.21
CA ALA A 375 29.13 -8.02 -4.56
C ALA A 375 29.26 -6.57 -5.03
N ILE A 376 29.41 -5.64 -4.09
CA ILE A 376 29.62 -4.21 -4.38
C ILE A 376 30.94 -3.79 -3.73
N PRO A 377 32.11 -4.09 -4.36
CA PRO A 377 33.42 -3.65 -3.87
C PRO A 377 33.52 -2.13 -3.74
N GLU A 378 32.66 -1.38 -4.43
CA GLU A 378 32.61 0.07 -4.41
C GLU A 378 32.21 0.67 -3.05
N PHE A 379 31.60 -0.09 -2.11
CA PHE A 379 31.46 0.38 -0.72
C PHE A 379 32.80 0.62 -0.01
N VAL A 380 33.86 -0.07 -0.44
CA VAL A 380 35.24 0.08 0.07
C VAL A 380 36.04 1.04 -0.83
N MET A 381 35.86 0.95 -2.15
CA MET A 381 36.69 1.69 -3.13
C MET A 381 36.19 3.10 -3.48
N SER A 382 34.90 3.40 -3.33
CA SER A 382 34.38 4.73 -3.68
C SER A 382 34.87 5.80 -2.71
N THR A 383 34.97 7.02 -3.22
CA THR A 383 35.39 8.22 -2.46
C THR A 383 34.24 9.20 -2.22
N SER A 384 33.08 8.94 -2.82
CA SER A 384 31.89 9.80 -2.77
C SER A 384 30.61 8.98 -2.80
N LEU A 385 29.55 9.52 -2.19
CA LEU A 385 28.24 8.87 -2.12
C LEU A 385 27.59 8.84 -3.51
N ILE A 386 27.86 9.84 -4.36
CA ILE A 386 27.39 9.90 -5.76
C ILE A 386 27.86 8.69 -6.58
N GLN A 387 29.11 8.26 -6.43
CA GLN A 387 29.62 7.07 -7.12
C GLN A 387 28.91 5.80 -6.65
N LEU A 388 28.68 5.70 -5.33
CA LEU A 388 28.01 4.56 -4.72
C LEU A 388 26.53 4.48 -5.12
N GLU A 389 25.79 5.60 -5.12
CA GLU A 389 24.42 5.71 -5.62
C GLU A 389 24.33 5.21 -7.08
N ASN A 390 25.17 5.72 -7.96
CA ASN A 390 25.20 5.32 -9.38
C ASN A 390 25.43 3.81 -9.58
N VAL A 391 26.35 3.21 -8.82
CA VAL A 391 26.67 1.76 -8.92
C VAL A 391 25.53 0.90 -8.36
N LEU A 392 24.96 1.29 -7.21
CA LEU A 392 23.78 0.64 -6.64
C LEU A 392 22.60 0.70 -7.62
N GLN A 393 22.40 1.84 -8.27
CA GLN A 393 21.33 2.03 -9.24
C GLN A 393 21.53 1.20 -10.51
N GLN A 394 22.76 1.16 -11.05
CA GLN A 394 23.08 0.35 -12.24
C GLN A 394 22.98 -1.17 -11.99
N ARG A 395 23.20 -1.64 -10.75
CA ARG A 395 23.20 -3.07 -10.42
C ARG A 395 21.92 -3.54 -9.75
N LEU A 396 21.60 -3.02 -8.57
CA LEU A 396 20.43 -3.43 -7.78
C LEU A 396 19.16 -2.74 -8.27
N GLY A 397 19.19 -1.42 -8.48
CA GLY A 397 18.04 -0.64 -8.96
C GLY A 397 17.53 -1.16 -10.30
N TYR A 398 18.42 -1.28 -11.29
CA TYR A 398 18.09 -1.84 -12.62
C TYR A 398 17.44 -3.22 -12.53
N ASN A 399 17.96 -4.12 -11.69
CA ASN A 399 17.43 -5.47 -11.55
C ASN A 399 16.05 -5.50 -10.86
N TYR A 400 15.82 -4.62 -9.87
CA TYR A 400 14.50 -4.48 -9.24
C TYR A 400 13.46 -3.89 -10.20
N HIS A 401 13.79 -2.83 -10.95
CA HIS A 401 12.87 -2.23 -11.94
C HIS A 401 12.55 -3.21 -13.09
N LEU A 402 13.52 -4.03 -13.50
CA LEU A 402 13.31 -5.15 -14.43
C LEU A 402 12.32 -6.19 -13.87
N PHE A 403 12.45 -6.53 -12.58
CA PHE A 403 11.55 -7.45 -11.90
C PHE A 403 10.13 -6.86 -11.74
N GLU A 404 9.97 -5.59 -11.39
CA GLU A 404 8.67 -4.90 -11.38
C GLU A 404 8.01 -4.98 -12.77
N GLU A 405 8.74 -4.69 -13.84
CA GLU A 405 8.18 -4.70 -15.20
C GLU A 405 7.83 -6.11 -15.69
N ILE A 406 8.67 -7.13 -15.42
CA ILE A 406 8.36 -8.53 -15.75
C ILE A 406 7.11 -8.99 -15.00
N SER A 407 7.00 -8.70 -13.71
CA SER A 407 5.85 -9.10 -12.89
C SER A 407 4.54 -8.53 -13.43
N ILE A 408 4.58 -7.29 -13.95
CA ILE A 408 3.42 -6.62 -14.55
C ILE A 408 3.12 -7.20 -15.95
N LEU A 409 4.15 -7.44 -16.77
CA LEU A 409 4.04 -8.03 -18.10
C LEU A 409 3.45 -9.45 -18.07
N GLU A 410 3.83 -10.27 -17.09
CA GLU A 410 3.27 -11.62 -16.89
C GLU A 410 1.77 -11.57 -16.62
N MET A 411 1.29 -10.61 -15.82
CA MET A 411 -0.14 -10.45 -15.53
C MET A 411 -0.92 -9.97 -16.76
N TRP A 412 -0.34 -9.06 -17.57
CA TRP A 412 -0.95 -8.64 -18.84
C TRP A 412 -1.02 -9.80 -19.86
N LEU A 413 0.08 -10.51 -20.11
CA LEU A 413 0.11 -11.63 -21.06
C LEU A 413 -0.86 -12.75 -20.68
N ALA A 414 -1.12 -12.97 -19.38
CA ALA A 414 -2.11 -13.92 -18.90
C ALA A 414 -3.58 -13.45 -19.09
N THR A 415 -3.82 -12.17 -19.42
CA THR A 415 -5.16 -11.56 -19.46
C THR A 415 -5.51 -10.87 -20.79
N THR A 416 -4.63 -10.94 -21.79
CA THR A 416 -4.80 -10.25 -23.09
C THR A 416 -5.50 -11.08 -24.17
N ALA A 417 -6.45 -10.46 -24.87
CA ALA A 417 -6.80 -10.85 -26.24
C ALA A 417 -5.77 -10.28 -27.23
N VAL A 418 -5.62 -10.90 -28.41
CA VAL A 418 -4.64 -10.47 -29.42
C VAL A 418 -5.33 -9.68 -30.54
N ALA A 419 -4.70 -8.59 -30.99
CA ALA A 419 -5.15 -7.77 -32.12
C ALA A 419 -4.00 -7.48 -33.10
N TYR A 420 -4.36 -7.40 -34.39
CA TYR A 420 -3.48 -7.12 -35.51
C TYR A 420 -4.06 -6.00 -36.38
N ASN A 421 -3.20 -5.24 -37.06
CA ASN A 421 -3.62 -4.27 -38.06
C ASN A 421 -3.94 -4.96 -39.40
N ARG A 422 -5.15 -4.75 -39.90
CA ARG A 422 -5.61 -5.11 -41.24
C ARG A 422 -6.01 -3.83 -41.98
N ASN A 423 -5.02 -3.15 -42.58
CA ASN A 423 -5.21 -1.96 -43.42
C ASN A 423 -6.00 -0.81 -42.75
N GLY A 424 -5.78 -0.59 -41.45
CA GLY A 424 -6.52 0.39 -40.65
C GLY A 424 -7.64 -0.23 -39.81
N ASP A 425 -8.08 -1.46 -40.11
CA ASP A 425 -9.07 -2.19 -39.29
C ASP A 425 -8.40 -3.11 -38.26
N VAL A 426 -9.16 -3.49 -37.24
CA VAL A 426 -8.74 -4.47 -36.22
C VAL A 426 -9.08 -5.88 -36.65
N ALA A 427 -8.08 -6.75 -36.73
CA ALA A 427 -8.25 -8.20 -36.86
C ALA A 427 -7.83 -8.91 -35.57
N THR A 428 -8.52 -9.99 -35.19
CA THR A 428 -8.18 -10.79 -33.98
C THR A 428 -7.35 -12.04 -34.28
N ALA A 429 -7.24 -12.43 -35.55
CA ALA A 429 -6.41 -13.55 -35.99
C ALA A 429 -5.35 -13.10 -37.02
N ALA A 430 -4.14 -13.68 -36.93
CA ALA A 430 -3.04 -13.42 -37.85
C ALA A 430 -3.40 -13.72 -39.33
N ALA A 431 -4.22 -14.76 -39.56
CA ALA A 431 -4.65 -15.18 -40.89
C ALA A 431 -5.51 -14.15 -41.64
N ASP A 432 -6.18 -13.24 -40.93
CA ASP A 432 -6.99 -12.18 -41.54
C ASP A 432 -6.16 -11.02 -42.10
N VAL A 433 -4.88 -10.95 -41.74
CA VAL A 433 -3.93 -9.96 -42.27
C VAL A 433 -3.39 -10.46 -43.61
N THR A 434 -4.06 -10.07 -44.68
CA THR A 434 -3.65 -10.43 -46.06
C THR A 434 -2.44 -9.63 -46.55
N ALA A 435 -1.80 -10.10 -47.63
CA ALA A 435 -0.66 -9.40 -48.24
C ALA A 435 -1.05 -7.99 -48.69
N GLY A 436 -0.22 -6.99 -48.40
CA GLY A 436 -0.52 -5.58 -48.65
C GLY A 436 -1.37 -4.90 -47.57
N SER A 437 -2.02 -5.64 -46.65
CA SER A 437 -2.88 -5.08 -45.59
C SER A 437 -2.13 -4.44 -44.42
N GLY A 438 -0.91 -3.95 -44.65
CA GLY A 438 -0.28 -2.94 -43.78
C GLY A 438 -0.16 -3.29 -42.29
N GLY A 439 0.20 -4.53 -41.92
CA GLY A 439 0.30 -5.04 -40.54
C GLY A 439 1.34 -4.38 -39.59
N GLN A 440 1.67 -3.12 -39.81
CA GLN A 440 2.49 -2.24 -38.97
C GLN A 440 1.58 -1.33 -38.11
N LEU A 441 2.11 -0.65 -37.09
CA LEU A 441 1.32 0.35 -36.36
C LEU A 441 1.12 1.63 -37.21
N GLY A 442 -0.12 2.15 -37.25
CA GLY A 442 -0.50 3.39 -37.94
C GLY A 442 -1.66 4.10 -37.25
N VAL A 443 -1.95 5.33 -37.65
CA VAL A 443 -2.94 6.22 -37.01
C VAL A 443 -4.36 5.70 -37.18
N ASP A 444 -4.74 5.28 -38.40
CA ASP A 444 -6.08 4.76 -38.69
C ASP A 444 -6.39 3.51 -37.87
N PHE A 445 -5.41 2.62 -37.74
CA PHE A 445 -5.51 1.43 -36.90
C PHE A 445 -5.69 1.75 -35.41
N LEU A 446 -5.01 2.78 -34.89
CA LEU A 446 -5.27 3.25 -33.52
C LEU A 446 -6.70 3.80 -33.39
N GLY A 447 -7.22 4.51 -34.40
CA GLY A 447 -8.63 4.95 -34.41
C GLY A 447 -9.62 3.78 -34.36
N SER A 448 -9.43 2.75 -35.18
CA SER A 448 -10.26 1.54 -35.17
C SER A 448 -10.10 0.72 -33.88
N LEU A 449 -8.89 0.69 -33.29
CA LEU A 449 -8.63 0.03 -32.02
C LEU A 449 -9.33 0.74 -30.85
N PHE A 450 -9.38 2.08 -30.86
CA PHE A 450 -10.15 2.86 -29.89
C PHE A 450 -11.63 2.49 -29.94
N ALA A 451 -12.21 2.46 -31.16
CA ALA A 451 -13.60 2.04 -31.35
C ALA A 451 -13.83 0.59 -30.91
N HIS A 452 -12.90 -0.32 -31.20
CA HIS A 452 -12.97 -1.73 -30.80
C HIS A 452 -12.94 -1.92 -29.28
N MET A 453 -12.03 -1.22 -28.57
CA MET A 453 -11.98 -1.21 -27.10
C MET A 453 -13.27 -0.62 -26.49
N SER A 454 -13.80 0.46 -27.08
CA SER A 454 -15.06 1.06 -26.65
C SER A 454 -16.26 0.12 -26.87
N MET A 455 -16.29 -0.66 -27.96
CA MET A 455 -17.32 -1.69 -28.19
C MET A 455 -17.25 -2.83 -27.18
N MET A 456 -16.04 -3.23 -26.75
CA MET A 456 -15.83 -4.14 -25.62
C MET A 456 -16.05 -3.49 -24.24
N LYS A 457 -16.55 -2.24 -24.22
CA LYS A 457 -16.84 -1.42 -23.05
C LYS A 457 -15.65 -1.15 -22.13
N ILE A 458 -14.41 -1.36 -22.60
CA ILE A 458 -13.21 -1.28 -21.76
C ILE A 458 -13.15 0.10 -21.06
N PRO A 459 -12.93 0.17 -19.73
CA PRO A 459 -12.92 1.45 -19.02
C PRO A 459 -11.75 2.34 -19.44
N THR A 460 -12.06 3.57 -19.85
CA THR A 460 -11.06 4.60 -20.18
C THR A 460 -10.47 5.23 -18.92
N TYR A 461 -9.38 5.98 -19.09
CA TYR A 461 -8.94 6.97 -18.10
C TYR A 461 -9.96 8.12 -17.98
N ARG A 462 -9.81 8.95 -16.94
CA ARG A 462 -10.74 10.05 -16.62
C ARG A 462 -10.93 11.09 -17.72
N ASP A 463 -10.00 11.17 -18.68
CA ASP A 463 -10.06 12.06 -19.84
C ASP A 463 -10.72 11.42 -21.08
N GLY A 464 -11.25 10.20 -20.94
CA GLY A 464 -11.89 9.45 -22.02
C GLY A 464 -10.92 8.68 -22.93
N CYS A 465 -9.63 8.60 -22.60
CA CYS A 465 -8.63 7.94 -23.43
C CYS A 465 -8.14 6.60 -22.86
N TYR A 466 -7.53 5.78 -23.72
CA TYR A 466 -6.87 4.53 -23.35
C TYR A 466 -5.35 4.71 -23.23
N GLY A 467 -4.66 3.78 -22.59
CA GLY A 467 -3.21 3.70 -22.59
C GLY A 467 -2.69 2.78 -23.69
N PHE A 468 -1.51 3.07 -24.22
CA PHE A 468 -0.80 2.19 -25.15
C PHE A 468 0.69 2.12 -24.81
N ALA A 469 1.14 0.94 -24.36
CA ALA A 469 2.54 0.63 -24.10
C ALA A 469 3.15 0.07 -25.39
N ALA A 470 3.92 0.93 -26.06
CA ALA A 470 4.52 0.66 -27.36
C ALA A 470 5.99 0.25 -27.24
N THR A 471 6.42 -0.59 -28.17
CA THR A 471 7.84 -0.85 -28.44
C THR A 471 8.49 0.29 -29.24
N PRO A 472 9.82 0.41 -29.26
CA PRO A 472 10.50 1.42 -30.08
C PRO A 472 10.23 1.25 -31.58
N THR A 473 10.05 0.01 -32.06
CA THR A 473 9.69 -0.27 -33.46
C THR A 473 8.30 0.28 -33.79
N GLN A 474 7.31 0.04 -32.92
CA GLN A 474 5.95 0.55 -33.09
C GLN A 474 5.91 2.08 -33.11
N ILE A 475 6.63 2.75 -32.20
CA ILE A 475 6.78 4.21 -32.21
C ILE A 475 7.49 4.70 -33.49
N ALA A 476 8.48 3.96 -34.00
CA ALA A 476 9.15 4.31 -35.26
C ALA A 476 8.28 4.09 -36.51
N GLN A 477 7.32 3.16 -36.47
CA GLN A 477 6.32 2.98 -37.52
C GLN A 477 5.30 4.11 -37.49
N LEU A 478 4.72 4.39 -36.32
CA LEU A 478 3.75 5.46 -36.13
C LEU A 478 4.34 6.85 -36.47
N ASN A 479 5.59 7.13 -36.10
CA ASN A 479 6.27 8.38 -36.49
C ASN A 479 6.49 8.54 -38.00
N LYS A 480 6.53 7.46 -38.78
CA LYS A 480 6.56 7.54 -40.25
C LYS A 480 5.18 7.88 -40.80
N ASP A 481 4.14 7.29 -40.21
CA ASP A 481 2.73 7.50 -40.59
C ASP A 481 2.25 8.93 -40.26
N LEU A 482 2.55 9.44 -39.06
CA LEU A 482 2.24 10.81 -38.64
C LEU A 482 2.86 11.87 -39.56
N ARG A 483 4.08 11.62 -40.08
CA ARG A 483 4.75 12.51 -41.04
C ARG A 483 4.05 12.55 -42.39
N ILE A 484 3.45 11.44 -42.82
CA ILE A 484 2.62 11.39 -44.03
C ILE A 484 1.30 12.14 -43.79
N ASN A 485 0.73 12.00 -42.59
CA ASN A 485 -0.55 12.60 -42.21
C ASN A 485 -0.43 14.04 -41.64
N HIS A 486 0.75 14.66 -41.70
CA HIS A 486 1.07 16.01 -41.19
C HIS A 486 0.69 16.27 -39.72
N GLN A 487 0.69 15.23 -38.88
CA GLN A 487 0.40 15.33 -37.44
C GLN A 487 1.69 15.44 -36.61
N TYR A 488 1.64 16.22 -35.53
CA TYR A 488 2.78 16.45 -34.63
C TYR A 488 2.40 16.15 -33.18
N LEU A 489 3.34 15.59 -32.42
CA LEU A 489 3.21 15.33 -30.99
C LEU A 489 3.38 16.62 -30.19
N ASP A 490 2.39 16.97 -29.36
CA ASP A 490 2.48 18.11 -28.45
C ASP A 490 3.26 17.74 -27.17
N ARG A 491 4.13 18.66 -26.74
CA ARG A 491 4.99 18.55 -25.56
C ARG A 491 4.30 19.01 -24.28
N GLN A 492 3.25 19.83 -24.36
CA GLN A 492 2.55 20.37 -23.19
C GLN A 492 1.86 19.27 -22.36
N GLY A 493 1.42 18.18 -23.00
CA GLY A 493 0.74 17.07 -22.33
C GLY A 493 1.58 16.25 -21.35
N VAL A 494 2.90 16.45 -21.25
CA VAL A 494 3.76 15.65 -20.35
C VAL A 494 3.49 15.96 -18.87
N GLU A 495 3.36 17.24 -18.50
CA GLU A 495 3.20 17.66 -17.10
C GLU A 495 1.76 17.45 -16.59
N GLU A 496 0.75 17.69 -17.44
CA GLU A 496 -0.65 17.42 -17.12
C GLU A 496 -0.92 15.93 -16.93
N LEU A 497 -0.29 15.07 -17.76
CA LEU A 497 -0.46 13.62 -17.68
C LEU A 497 0.21 13.01 -16.44
N THR A 498 1.39 13.48 -16.03
CA THR A 498 2.03 13.03 -14.79
C THR A 498 1.10 13.25 -13.58
N ASN A 499 0.45 14.42 -13.50
CA ASN A 499 -0.54 14.70 -12.46
C ASN A 499 -1.82 13.84 -12.62
N MET A 500 -2.29 13.62 -13.86
CA MET A 500 -3.46 12.78 -14.14
C MET A 500 -3.25 11.32 -13.73
N LEU A 501 -2.11 10.73 -14.10
CA LEU A 501 -1.78 9.33 -13.80
C LEU A 501 -1.71 9.08 -12.30
N PHE A 502 -1.04 9.96 -11.53
CA PHE A 502 -1.03 9.84 -10.07
C PHE A 502 -2.44 9.92 -9.47
N ALA A 503 -3.27 10.83 -9.96
CA ALA A 503 -4.66 10.97 -9.52
C ALA A 503 -5.57 9.79 -9.92
N SER A 504 -5.24 9.05 -10.99
CA SER A 504 -5.99 7.88 -11.44
C SER A 504 -5.53 6.55 -10.85
N THR A 505 -4.23 6.35 -10.61
CA THR A 505 -3.67 5.06 -10.16
C THR A 505 -3.23 5.04 -8.69
N GLY A 506 -3.31 6.19 -7.99
CA GLY A 506 -2.86 6.33 -6.61
C GLY A 506 -1.34 6.41 -6.44
N ASN A 507 -0.57 6.50 -7.52
CA ASN A 507 0.90 6.42 -7.52
C ASN A 507 1.63 7.73 -7.11
N GLU A 508 1.10 8.49 -6.15
CA GLU A 508 1.77 9.69 -5.57
C GLU A 508 3.18 9.41 -5.04
N ASP A 509 3.47 8.15 -4.67
CA ASP A 509 4.70 7.72 -4.00
C ASP A 509 5.88 7.44 -4.94
N THR A 510 5.69 7.62 -6.25
CA THR A 510 6.66 7.30 -7.33
C THR A 510 6.91 8.46 -8.29
N SER A 511 6.66 9.71 -7.84
CA SER A 511 6.71 10.93 -8.67
C SER A 511 8.01 11.16 -9.45
N ASP A 512 9.11 10.62 -8.96
CA ASP A 512 10.45 10.94 -9.43
C ASP A 512 10.91 9.97 -10.56
N ARG A 513 10.05 8.98 -10.90
CA ARG A 513 10.31 8.00 -11.96
C ARG A 513 9.87 8.52 -13.33
N ILE A 514 10.71 8.34 -14.33
CA ILE A 514 10.41 8.73 -15.73
C ILE A 514 9.30 7.82 -16.30
N SER A 515 8.20 8.42 -16.77
CA SER A 515 7.00 7.75 -17.31
C SER A 515 7.16 7.14 -18.70
N GLY A 516 8.15 7.59 -19.48
CA GLY A 516 8.35 7.16 -20.87
C GLY A 516 7.26 7.62 -21.85
N TYR A 517 6.47 8.65 -21.49
CA TYR A 517 5.39 9.17 -22.32
C TYR A 517 5.90 9.82 -23.62
N VAL A 518 5.20 9.55 -24.72
CA VAL A 518 5.51 10.05 -26.08
C VAL A 518 4.47 11.09 -26.55
N GLY A 519 3.21 10.94 -26.18
CA GLY A 519 2.13 11.88 -26.50
C GLY A 519 0.78 11.20 -26.71
N LYS A 520 -0.20 11.95 -27.24
CA LYS A 520 -1.60 11.52 -27.38
C LYS A 520 -2.01 11.43 -28.85
N ILE A 521 -2.50 10.28 -29.31
CA ILE A 521 -2.88 10.02 -30.72
C ILE A 521 -4.12 9.15 -30.77
N ALA A 522 -5.12 9.51 -31.58
CA ALA A 522 -6.31 8.72 -31.85
C ALA A 522 -7.02 8.13 -30.59
N GLY A 523 -7.08 8.91 -29.51
CA GLY A 523 -7.70 8.47 -28.24
C GLY A 523 -6.80 7.62 -27.33
N PHE A 524 -5.51 7.46 -27.67
CA PHE A 524 -4.52 6.75 -26.86
C PHE A 524 -3.43 7.67 -26.30
N HIS A 525 -3.06 7.46 -25.05
CA HIS A 525 -1.82 7.91 -24.44
C HIS A 525 -0.70 6.91 -24.75
N LEU A 526 0.30 7.35 -25.51
CA LEU A 526 1.40 6.51 -25.97
C LEU A 526 2.58 6.58 -24.99
N PHE A 527 3.04 5.41 -24.54
CA PHE A 527 4.22 5.25 -23.69
C PHE A 527 5.22 4.34 -24.40
N GLN A 528 6.50 4.70 -24.41
CA GLN A 528 7.55 3.91 -25.05
C GLN A 528 8.35 3.12 -24.01
N GLY A 529 8.17 1.81 -23.99
CA GLY A 529 9.06 0.88 -23.28
C GLY A 529 10.24 0.47 -24.15
N ASN A 530 11.28 -0.13 -23.54
CA ASN A 530 12.41 -0.72 -24.28
C ASN A 530 12.99 -1.95 -23.56
N ASN A 531 12.11 -2.77 -22.99
CA ASN A 531 12.47 -3.92 -22.18
C ASN A 531 11.48 -5.11 -22.32
N PHE A 532 10.22 -4.85 -22.66
CA PHE A 532 9.30 -5.87 -23.21
C PHE A 532 9.38 -5.91 -24.75
N SER A 533 9.15 -7.08 -25.35
CA SER A 533 9.07 -7.27 -26.82
C SER A 533 10.32 -6.85 -27.62
N THR A 534 11.47 -6.83 -26.96
CA THR A 534 12.79 -6.55 -27.56
C THR A 534 13.60 -7.84 -27.73
N GLY A 535 14.36 -7.93 -28.83
CA GLY A 535 15.22 -9.09 -29.10
C GLY A 535 14.76 -9.91 -30.31
N ILE A 536 15.11 -11.20 -30.28
CA ILE A 536 14.88 -12.18 -31.35
C ILE A 536 13.57 -12.95 -31.14
N VAL A 537 13.07 -13.60 -32.20
CA VAL A 537 11.92 -14.51 -32.12
C VAL A 537 12.12 -15.55 -31.02
N GLY A 538 11.11 -15.70 -30.16
CA GLY A 538 11.14 -16.59 -28.98
C GLY A 538 11.53 -15.88 -27.67
N THR A 539 11.92 -14.60 -27.70
CA THR A 539 11.92 -13.76 -26.50
C THR A 539 10.51 -13.28 -26.16
N PRO A 540 10.18 -12.98 -24.88
CA PRO A 540 8.84 -12.52 -24.49
C PRO A 540 8.35 -11.33 -25.32
N GLY A 541 7.19 -11.49 -25.97
CA GLY A 541 6.59 -10.49 -26.86
C GLY A 541 7.24 -10.33 -28.23
N VAL A 542 8.07 -11.29 -28.67
CA VAL A 542 8.62 -11.34 -30.05
C VAL A 542 8.34 -12.70 -30.68
N GLN A 543 7.38 -12.74 -31.60
CA GLN A 543 6.89 -13.95 -32.25
C GLN A 543 7.29 -13.99 -33.74
N SER A 544 7.09 -15.15 -34.36
CA SER A 544 7.14 -15.32 -35.82
C SER A 544 5.81 -15.88 -36.27
N GLU A 545 5.06 -15.09 -37.02
CA GLU A 545 3.67 -15.39 -37.40
C GLU A 545 3.50 -15.30 -38.91
N SER A 546 2.57 -16.11 -39.46
CA SER A 546 2.27 -16.05 -40.89
C SER A 546 1.30 -14.92 -41.17
N LEU A 547 1.81 -13.82 -41.71
CA LEU A 547 1.03 -12.65 -42.14
C LEU A 547 1.19 -12.50 -43.66
N GLY A 548 0.07 -12.28 -44.35
CA GLY A 548 0.04 -12.19 -45.81
C GLY A 548 0.54 -13.45 -46.54
N GLY A 549 0.46 -14.61 -45.89
CA GLY A 549 0.98 -15.88 -46.43
C GLY A 549 2.50 -16.07 -46.30
N SER A 550 3.19 -15.24 -45.51
CA SER A 550 4.63 -15.34 -45.27
C SER A 550 4.98 -15.18 -43.79
N ALA A 551 6.02 -15.86 -43.32
CA ALA A 551 6.49 -15.71 -41.95
C ALA A 551 7.11 -14.31 -41.76
N LYS A 552 6.60 -13.56 -40.77
CA LYS A 552 7.06 -12.22 -40.39
C LYS A 552 7.35 -12.21 -38.89
N THR A 553 8.39 -11.47 -38.47
CA THR A 553 8.61 -11.17 -37.05
C THR A 553 7.58 -10.14 -36.59
N THR A 554 6.80 -10.50 -35.58
CA THR A 554 5.84 -9.63 -34.90
C THR A 554 6.35 -9.25 -33.51
N ARG A 555 5.94 -8.07 -33.04
CA ARG A 555 6.23 -7.57 -31.69
C ARG A 555 4.95 -7.13 -31.00
N SER A 556 4.84 -7.46 -29.73
CA SER A 556 3.71 -7.12 -28.87
C SER A 556 3.85 -5.72 -28.28
N GLY A 557 2.88 -4.84 -28.58
CA GLY A 557 2.54 -3.70 -27.73
C GLY A 557 1.28 -4.04 -26.92
N PHE A 558 0.89 -3.18 -25.98
CA PHE A 558 -0.29 -3.41 -25.15
C PHE A 558 -1.19 -2.17 -25.12
N ALA A 559 -2.43 -2.33 -25.57
CA ALA A 559 -3.49 -1.33 -25.42
C ALA A 559 -4.30 -1.65 -24.16
N PHE A 560 -4.55 -0.67 -23.29
CA PHE A 560 -5.18 -0.94 -22.00
C PHE A 560 -6.12 0.17 -21.50
N GLY A 561 -7.11 -0.25 -20.72
CA GLY A 561 -7.95 0.61 -19.89
C GLY A 561 -7.36 0.91 -18.52
N ALA A 562 -8.09 1.69 -17.73
CA ALA A 562 -7.78 1.95 -16.33
C ALA A 562 -7.91 0.68 -15.46
N ASP A 563 -7.15 0.60 -14.37
CA ASP A 563 -7.22 -0.45 -13.34
C ASP A 563 -7.03 -1.90 -13.85
N SER A 564 -6.10 -2.15 -14.78
CA SER A 564 -5.87 -3.51 -15.32
C SER A 564 -5.16 -4.46 -14.35
N ILE A 565 -4.30 -3.96 -13.46
CA ILE A 565 -3.52 -4.77 -12.50
C ILE A 565 -3.59 -4.14 -11.12
N GLY A 566 -3.64 -5.00 -10.10
CA GLY A 566 -3.52 -4.64 -8.70
C GLY A 566 -2.11 -4.93 -8.23
N TRP A 567 -1.51 -3.99 -7.53
CA TRP A 567 -0.23 -4.15 -6.87
C TRP A 567 -0.39 -3.83 -5.39
N SER A 568 0.03 -4.75 -4.52
CA SER A 568 0.15 -4.48 -3.10
C SER A 568 1.61 -4.52 -2.66
N THR A 569 2.01 -3.53 -1.86
CA THR A 569 3.32 -3.47 -1.21
C THR A 569 3.11 -3.56 0.31
N ALA A 570 3.66 -4.61 0.94
CA ALA A 570 3.69 -4.77 2.40
C ALA A 570 5.05 -4.34 2.99
N MET A 571 6.14 -4.67 2.29
CA MET A 571 7.48 -4.12 2.55
C MET A 571 8.08 -3.68 1.21
N PRO A 572 8.37 -2.37 0.99
CA PRO A 572 9.01 -1.93 -0.25
C PRO A 572 10.45 -2.48 -0.34
N MET A 573 11.03 -2.41 -1.54
CA MET A 573 12.45 -2.75 -1.77
C MET A 573 13.37 -2.15 -0.69
N GLN A 574 14.10 -3.02 -0.01
CA GLN A 574 15.20 -2.69 0.90
C GLN A 574 16.49 -3.33 0.39
N VAL A 575 17.57 -2.54 0.31
CA VAL A 575 18.92 -3.08 0.14
C VAL A 575 19.37 -3.64 1.50
N ARG A 576 19.80 -4.90 1.52
CA ARG A 576 20.31 -5.59 2.71
C ARG A 576 21.67 -6.23 2.42
N GLU A 577 22.53 -6.24 3.43
CA GLU A 577 23.75 -7.05 3.39
C GLU A 577 23.37 -8.54 3.55
N SER A 578 24.08 -9.41 2.83
CA SER A 578 23.91 -10.85 2.93
C SER A 578 24.51 -11.36 4.25
N ASN A 579 23.97 -12.46 4.77
CA ASN A 579 24.57 -13.15 5.92
C ASN A 579 25.84 -13.94 5.53
N ASP A 580 25.97 -14.32 4.25
CA ASP A 580 27.16 -15.00 3.70
C ASP A 580 28.14 -13.99 3.10
N ASN A 581 28.97 -13.36 3.94
CA ASN A 581 29.97 -12.37 3.53
C ASN A 581 31.40 -12.94 3.32
N ASP A 582 31.54 -14.24 3.03
CA ASP A 582 32.83 -14.91 2.79
C ASP A 582 33.90 -14.57 3.86
N TYR A 583 33.60 -14.89 5.12
CA TYR A 583 34.45 -14.54 6.27
C TYR A 583 34.80 -13.03 6.33
N GLN A 584 33.81 -12.20 6.02
CA GLN A 584 33.88 -10.74 5.89
C GLN A 584 34.74 -10.23 4.71
N ARG A 585 35.41 -11.08 3.93
CA ARG A 585 36.32 -10.66 2.84
C ARG A 585 35.62 -9.84 1.76
N MET A 586 34.33 -10.05 1.55
CA MET A 586 33.54 -9.37 0.52
C MET A 586 32.10 -9.19 0.98
N ARG A 587 31.64 -7.93 1.08
CA ARG A 587 30.22 -7.63 1.33
C ARG A 587 29.40 -7.94 0.09
N LYS A 588 28.45 -8.86 0.24
CA LYS A 588 27.44 -9.17 -0.77
C LYS A 588 26.15 -8.46 -0.38
N PHE A 589 25.50 -7.82 -1.34
CA PHE A 589 24.22 -7.15 -1.13
C PHE A 589 23.11 -7.85 -1.91
N ILE A 590 21.94 -7.88 -1.30
CA ILE A 590 20.68 -8.30 -1.92
C ILE A 590 19.68 -7.15 -1.84
N TRP A 591 18.73 -7.10 -2.76
CA TRP A 591 17.48 -6.40 -2.51
C TRP A 591 16.43 -7.42 -2.10
N LYS A 592 15.55 -7.03 -1.18
CA LYS A 592 14.40 -7.82 -0.71
C LYS A 592 13.17 -6.91 -0.65
N SER A 593 12.03 -7.37 -1.17
CA SER A 593 10.72 -6.74 -1.04
C SER A 593 9.67 -7.77 -0.63
N GLN A 594 8.54 -7.30 -0.10
CA GLN A 594 7.34 -8.12 0.13
C GLN A 594 6.18 -7.46 -0.59
N GLU A 595 5.91 -7.98 -1.78
CA GLU A 595 5.04 -7.37 -2.79
C GLU A 595 4.26 -8.48 -3.50
N GLY A 596 3.03 -8.15 -3.90
CA GLY A 596 2.16 -9.04 -4.66
C GLY A 596 1.52 -8.31 -5.83
N TRP A 597 1.47 -8.98 -6.97
CA TRP A 597 0.74 -8.55 -8.16
C TRP A 597 -0.37 -9.55 -8.46
N GLY A 598 -1.48 -9.05 -8.98
CA GLY A 598 -2.56 -9.87 -9.48
C GLY A 598 -3.34 -9.08 -10.52
N PRO A 599 -3.86 -9.73 -11.57
CA PRO A 599 -4.70 -9.03 -12.53
C PRO A 599 -6.01 -8.64 -11.85
N LEU A 600 -6.52 -7.43 -12.11
CA LEU A 600 -7.83 -7.01 -11.62
C LEU A 600 -8.97 -7.46 -12.52
N ASP A 601 -8.68 -8.31 -13.52
CA ASP A 601 -9.62 -8.96 -14.41
C ASP A 601 -9.13 -10.36 -14.81
N VAL A 602 -9.97 -11.16 -15.46
CA VAL A 602 -9.76 -12.61 -15.59
C VAL A 602 -10.04 -13.11 -17.01
N ASP A 603 -9.16 -14.02 -17.46
CA ASP A 603 -9.21 -14.92 -18.61
C ASP A 603 -9.64 -14.34 -19.98
N PRO A 604 -8.72 -14.20 -20.96
CA PRO A 604 -9.09 -13.75 -22.31
C PRO A 604 -9.93 -14.80 -23.08
N ALA A 605 -10.07 -16.03 -22.56
CA ALA A 605 -10.99 -17.04 -23.11
C ALA A 605 -12.46 -16.85 -22.67
N SER A 606 -12.75 -16.07 -21.62
CA SER A 606 -14.12 -15.70 -21.25
C SER A 606 -14.56 -14.41 -21.96
N ASN A 607 -14.71 -14.48 -23.28
CA ASN A 607 -15.40 -13.45 -24.06
C ASN A 607 -16.65 -14.03 -24.77
N PRO A 608 -17.88 -13.68 -24.35
CA PRO A 608 -18.21 -12.74 -23.28
C PRO A 608 -17.82 -13.28 -21.88
N PRO A 609 -17.62 -12.38 -20.90
CA PRO A 609 -17.34 -12.72 -19.50
C PRO A 609 -18.26 -13.83 -18.96
N THR A 610 -17.69 -14.83 -18.28
CA THR A 610 -18.46 -15.93 -17.66
C THR A 610 -19.21 -15.49 -16.40
N SER A 611 -18.98 -14.26 -15.96
CA SER A 611 -19.79 -13.53 -14.97
C SER A 611 -19.77 -12.03 -15.29
N ASN A 612 -20.79 -11.29 -14.85
CA ASN A 612 -20.86 -9.83 -15.00
C ASN A 612 -19.72 -9.07 -14.29
N ASN A 613 -18.86 -9.78 -13.53
CA ASN A 613 -17.82 -9.21 -12.67
C ASN A 613 -16.39 -9.28 -13.27
N GLN A 614 -16.27 -9.68 -14.54
CA GLN A 614 -15.01 -9.73 -15.27
C GLN A 614 -15.10 -8.85 -16.52
N GLN A 615 -14.04 -8.12 -16.84
CA GLN A 615 -13.98 -7.35 -18.08
C GLN A 615 -12.58 -7.38 -18.70
N LEU A 616 -12.46 -7.66 -19.99
CA LEU A 616 -11.18 -7.52 -20.68
C LEU A 616 -10.70 -6.07 -20.57
N ARG A 617 -9.49 -5.83 -20.04
CA ARG A 617 -8.90 -4.47 -19.95
C ARG A 617 -7.63 -4.27 -20.74
N VAL A 618 -7.06 -5.32 -21.32
CA VAL A 618 -5.77 -5.26 -22.01
C VAL A 618 -5.86 -6.06 -23.32
N ILE A 619 -5.32 -5.50 -24.39
CA ILE A 619 -5.20 -6.12 -25.70
C ILE A 619 -3.72 -6.15 -26.08
N GLU A 620 -3.20 -7.33 -26.39
CA GLU A 620 -1.89 -7.50 -26.99
C GLU A 620 -1.96 -7.13 -28.48
N VAL A 621 -1.35 -6.02 -28.86
CA VAL A 621 -1.30 -5.53 -30.23
C VAL A 621 -0.03 -6.04 -30.89
N ARG A 622 -0.16 -7.04 -31.77
CA ARG A 622 0.95 -7.62 -32.53
C ARG A 622 1.11 -6.93 -33.87
N THR A 623 2.29 -6.35 -34.09
CA THR A 623 2.63 -5.63 -35.33
C THR A 623 3.90 -6.21 -35.94
N ALA A 624 3.91 -6.38 -37.26
CA ALA A 624 5.10 -6.83 -38.00
C ALA A 624 6.18 -5.74 -38.02
N ASP A 625 7.46 -6.12 -37.89
CA ASP A 625 8.59 -5.17 -37.97
C ASP A 625 8.64 -4.46 -39.35
N THR A 626 8.23 -5.15 -40.42
CA THR A 626 8.17 -4.66 -41.81
C THR A 626 6.75 -4.74 -42.37
N LYS A 627 6.45 -4.05 -43.48
CA LYS A 627 5.17 -4.20 -44.19
C LYS A 627 4.93 -5.68 -44.58
N VAL A 628 3.67 -6.08 -44.51
CA VAL A 628 3.19 -7.45 -44.79
C VAL A 628 3.12 -7.68 -46.29
#